data_AF-A0A9E0U926-F1
#
_entry.id   AF-A0A9E0U926-F1
#
_cell.length_a   1.000
_cell.length_b   1.000
_cell.length_c   1.000
_cell.angle_alpha   90.00
_cell.angle_beta   90.00
_cell.angle_gamma   90.00
#
_symmetry.space_group_name_H-M   'P 1'
#
loop_
_entity.id
_entity.type
_entity.pdbx_description
1 polymer ?
#
loop_
_entity_poly.entity_id
_entity_poly.type
_entity_poly.pdbx_seq_one_letter_code
_entity_poly.pdbx_strand_id
1 'polypeptide(L)'
;MKITINGIVCDAKEGANVLQTARENGLYVPSLCYFPRTGTAGKCRACVAEVEGMRGLVTTCTTIVQEGMVVRTNSEKAIAAQKMVIDLQLSSGEHDCLSCQRNGDCELQTAAHFLGIKKPSYDVGERHCDLYDTSSESIIKDGTKCVKCNRCVDACNHVVMHEVLDMGERAHDMRVICDDDLPMGESSCVRCGECMQVCPTGALVSKAAEGKARSWELKKTRTICPYCGVGCNIDVVTKDGKILYGLGAEENWQELPNQGSLCVKGRFGLDYVNSPKRLTKPLVRKNGQLVETTWEEAMAAAAAGLKKVLDENGPRAIGCLSSAKTSNEDNYAMMRFSRGVLKTNNIDHCARL
;
A
#
# COMPACT_ATOMS: atom_id res chain seq x y z
N MET A 1 -16.67 -22.87 13.88
CA MET A 1 -16.01 -23.87 14.76
C MET A 1 -15.49 -23.20 16.00
N LYS A 2 -15.40 -23.89 17.13
CA LYS A 2 -14.81 -23.35 18.36
C LYS A 2 -13.46 -24.00 18.63
N ILE A 3 -12.47 -23.16 18.89
CA ILE A 3 -11.13 -23.59 19.33
C ILE A 3 -10.74 -22.80 20.57
N THR A 4 -9.81 -23.32 21.35
CA THR A 4 -9.29 -22.64 22.55
C THR A 4 -7.86 -22.19 22.30
N ILE A 5 -7.60 -20.88 22.30
CA ILE A 5 -6.25 -20.31 22.18
C ILE A 5 -5.89 -19.62 23.49
N ASN A 6 -4.81 -20.07 24.16
CA ASN A 6 -4.36 -19.53 25.45
C ASN A 6 -5.45 -19.53 26.54
N GLY A 7 -6.35 -20.52 26.51
CA GLY A 7 -7.49 -20.62 27.44
C GLY A 7 -8.72 -19.78 27.04
N ILE A 8 -8.66 -19.02 25.94
CA ILE A 8 -9.78 -18.22 25.43
C ILE A 8 -10.48 -19.00 24.32
N VAL A 9 -11.80 -19.09 24.40
CA VAL A 9 -12.61 -19.70 23.34
C VAL A 9 -12.73 -18.69 22.19
N CYS A 10 -12.27 -19.10 21.02
CA CYS A 10 -12.24 -18.30 19.80
C CYS A 10 -13.18 -18.89 18.75
N ASP A 11 -13.95 -18.03 18.08
CA ASP A 11 -14.74 -18.43 16.93
C ASP A 11 -13.83 -18.49 15.69
N ALA A 12 -13.88 -19.62 15.00
CA ALA A 12 -13.06 -19.92 13.84
C ALA A 12 -13.92 -20.21 12.61
N LYS A 13 -13.54 -19.60 11.49
CA LYS A 13 -14.09 -19.89 10.16
C LYS A 13 -13.56 -21.23 9.65
N GLU A 14 -14.36 -21.93 8.87
CA GLU A 14 -13.92 -23.16 8.23
C GLU A 14 -12.80 -22.90 7.21
N GLY A 15 -11.77 -23.76 7.23
CA GLY A 15 -10.58 -23.60 6.40
C GLY A 15 -9.59 -22.51 6.84
N ALA A 16 -9.89 -21.75 7.91
CA ALA A 16 -8.95 -20.77 8.44
C ALA A 16 -7.75 -21.44 9.12
N ASN A 17 -6.61 -20.75 9.16
CA ASN A 17 -5.47 -21.18 9.95
C ASN A 17 -5.50 -20.58 11.37
N VAL A 18 -4.78 -21.21 12.29
CA VAL A 18 -4.72 -20.81 13.70
C VAL A 18 -4.26 -19.36 13.87
N LEU A 19 -3.32 -18.88 13.04
CA LEU A 19 -2.81 -17.50 13.10
C LEU A 19 -3.90 -16.48 12.73
N GLN A 20 -4.68 -16.73 11.69
CA GLN A 20 -5.82 -15.90 11.30
C GLN A 20 -6.85 -15.84 12.41
N THR A 21 -7.26 -17.00 12.93
CA THR A 21 -8.26 -17.08 14.01
C THR A 21 -7.79 -16.35 15.26
N ALA A 22 -6.52 -16.49 15.65
CA ALA A 22 -5.96 -15.74 16.78
C ALA A 22 -6.11 -14.23 16.58
N ARG A 23 -5.73 -13.71 15.41
CA ARG A 23 -5.78 -12.27 15.09
C ARG A 23 -7.20 -11.73 15.04
N GLU A 24 -8.14 -12.47 14.42
CA GLU A 24 -9.56 -12.09 14.36
C GLU A 24 -10.20 -12.01 15.76
N ASN A 25 -9.68 -12.80 16.72
CA ASN A 25 -10.14 -12.79 18.12
C ASN A 25 -9.28 -11.89 19.03
N GLY A 26 -8.48 -10.98 18.48
CA GLY A 26 -7.70 -10.00 19.24
C GLY A 26 -6.44 -10.54 19.92
N LEU A 27 -6.01 -11.76 19.58
CA LEU A 27 -4.78 -12.36 20.10
C LEU A 27 -3.61 -12.12 19.15
N TYR A 28 -2.60 -11.41 19.65
CA TYR A 28 -1.38 -11.20 18.89
C TYR A 28 -0.49 -12.46 18.91
N VAL A 29 -0.09 -12.90 17.72
CA VAL A 29 0.91 -13.94 17.52
C VAL A 29 1.94 -13.39 16.52
N PRO A 30 3.25 -13.37 16.88
CA PRO A 30 4.28 -12.81 16.02
C PRO A 30 4.38 -13.61 14.71
N SER A 31 4.45 -12.91 13.58
CA SER A 31 4.67 -13.52 12.27
C SER A 31 5.27 -12.50 11.32
N LEU A 32 6.25 -12.89 10.51
CA LEU A 32 6.90 -11.99 9.53
C LEU A 32 6.67 -12.40 8.07
N CYS A 33 6.34 -13.66 7.79
CA CYS A 33 6.14 -14.16 6.42
C CYS A 33 4.68 -14.35 6.03
N TYR A 34 3.75 -14.32 6.99
CA TYR A 34 2.33 -14.47 6.70
C TYR A 34 1.72 -13.10 6.39
N PHE A 35 1.07 -12.97 5.24
CA PHE A 35 0.26 -11.81 4.89
C PHE A 35 -1.01 -12.28 4.17
N PRO A 36 -2.20 -11.73 4.47
CA PRO A 36 -3.47 -12.28 3.95
C PRO A 36 -3.52 -12.47 2.43
N ARG A 37 -2.89 -11.57 1.68
CA ARG A 37 -2.92 -11.58 0.20
C ARG A 37 -1.83 -12.40 -0.46
N THR A 38 -0.75 -12.75 0.25
CA THR A 38 0.34 -13.60 -0.26
C THR A 38 0.28 -15.02 0.29
N GLY A 39 -0.66 -15.31 1.21
CA GLY A 39 -0.89 -16.65 1.75
C GLY A 39 0.12 -17.09 2.82
N THR A 40 0.23 -18.42 2.96
CA THR A 40 0.95 -19.09 4.04
C THR A 40 2.30 -19.61 3.55
N ALA A 41 3.40 -19.11 4.13
CA ALA A 41 4.74 -19.54 3.73
C ALA A 41 5.40 -20.54 4.69
N GLY A 42 5.13 -20.47 6.00
CA GLY A 42 5.81 -21.29 7.02
C GLY A 42 7.32 -21.01 7.18
N LYS A 43 7.87 -20.03 6.44
CA LYS A 43 9.32 -19.75 6.33
C LYS A 43 9.94 -19.13 7.58
N CYS A 44 9.30 -18.10 8.16
CA CYS A 44 9.93 -17.34 9.25
C CYS A 44 9.98 -18.06 10.60
N ARG A 45 9.13 -19.06 10.83
CA ARG A 45 8.98 -19.80 12.11
C ARG A 45 8.69 -18.93 13.36
N ALA A 46 8.37 -17.65 13.19
CA ALA A 46 8.04 -16.76 14.31
C ALA A 46 6.68 -17.05 14.96
N CYS A 47 5.78 -17.76 14.28
CA CYS A 47 4.40 -17.99 14.74
C CYS A 47 4.19 -19.39 15.36
N VAL A 48 5.24 -19.97 15.95
CA VAL A 48 5.20 -21.33 16.50
C VAL A 48 4.37 -21.41 17.78
N ALA A 49 3.66 -22.53 17.98
CA ALA A 49 2.81 -22.78 19.15
C ALA A 49 2.78 -24.28 19.50
N GLU A 50 2.37 -24.60 20.74
CA GLU A 50 2.01 -25.96 21.13
C GLU A 50 0.52 -26.20 20.85
N VAL A 51 0.20 -27.34 20.25
CA VAL A 51 -1.19 -27.78 19.99
C VAL A 51 -1.37 -29.14 20.64
N GLU A 52 -2.42 -29.30 21.44
CA GLU A 52 -2.70 -30.58 22.10
C GLU A 52 -2.91 -31.70 21.07
N GLY A 53 -2.28 -32.84 21.31
CA GLY A 53 -2.29 -33.98 20.36
C GLY A 53 -1.27 -33.88 19.23
N MET A 54 -0.60 -32.74 19.03
CA MET A 54 0.48 -32.60 18.03
C MET A 54 1.86 -32.68 18.67
N ARG A 55 2.82 -33.30 17.98
CA ARG A 55 4.20 -33.43 18.48
C ARG A 55 4.99 -32.17 18.18
N GLY A 56 5.58 -31.59 19.23
CA GLY A 56 6.50 -30.45 19.12
C GLY A 56 5.80 -29.12 18.81
N LEU A 57 6.59 -28.13 18.42
CA LEU A 57 6.08 -26.80 18.06
C LEU A 57 5.68 -26.77 16.58
N VAL A 58 4.43 -26.39 16.33
CA VAL A 58 3.86 -26.27 14.99
C VAL A 58 3.69 -24.80 14.61
N THR A 59 3.72 -24.49 13.31
CA THR A 59 3.48 -23.14 12.81
C THR A 59 1.99 -22.85 12.72
N THR A 60 1.52 -21.84 13.45
CA THR A 60 0.10 -21.45 13.45
C THR A 60 -0.39 -20.96 12.09
N CYS A 61 0.50 -20.41 11.24
CA CYS A 61 0.11 -19.96 9.90
C CYS A 61 -0.20 -21.10 8.91
N THR A 62 0.34 -22.30 9.12
CA THR A 62 0.10 -23.47 8.24
C THR A 62 -0.82 -24.51 8.87
N THR A 63 -1.18 -24.33 10.15
CA THR A 63 -2.04 -25.27 10.88
C THR A 63 -3.49 -24.83 10.69
N ILE A 64 -4.29 -25.68 10.03
CA ILE A 64 -5.72 -25.46 9.84
C ILE A 64 -6.46 -25.76 11.14
N VAL A 65 -7.43 -24.91 11.48
CA VAL A 65 -8.24 -25.09 12.68
C VAL A 65 -9.12 -26.33 12.58
N GLN A 66 -9.26 -27.06 13.68
CA GLN A 66 -10.17 -28.19 13.82
C GLN A 66 -11.04 -27.96 15.05
N GLU A 67 -12.31 -28.37 15.01
CA GLU A 67 -13.23 -28.23 16.13
C GLU A 67 -12.63 -28.83 17.41
N GLY A 68 -12.70 -28.09 18.53
CA GLY A 68 -12.17 -28.54 19.81
C GLY A 68 -10.65 -28.45 19.95
N MET A 69 -9.91 -27.91 18.96
CA MET A 69 -8.46 -27.75 19.05
C MET A 69 -8.07 -26.82 20.20
N VAL A 70 -7.05 -27.23 20.97
CA VAL A 70 -6.47 -26.44 22.08
C VAL A 70 -5.05 -26.02 21.70
N VAL A 71 -4.83 -24.71 21.59
CA VAL A 71 -3.58 -24.10 21.16
C VAL A 71 -3.00 -23.23 22.29
N ARG A 72 -1.70 -23.38 22.55
CA ARG A 72 -0.93 -22.55 23.48
C ARG A 72 0.17 -21.82 22.71
N THR A 73 -0.05 -20.55 22.40
CA THR A 73 0.96 -19.68 21.76
C THR A 73 1.87 -19.00 22.77
N ASN A 74 1.49 -19.03 24.06
CA ASN A 74 2.17 -18.38 25.18
C ASN A 74 2.85 -19.37 26.14
N SER A 75 3.00 -20.64 25.77
CA SER A 75 3.74 -21.60 26.60
C SER A 75 5.22 -21.24 26.66
N GLU A 76 5.92 -21.68 27.71
CA GLU A 76 7.35 -21.39 27.88
C GLU A 76 8.18 -21.82 26.67
N LYS A 77 7.89 -22.99 26.10
CA LYS A 77 8.58 -23.51 24.90
C LYS A 77 8.26 -22.67 23.67
N ALA A 78 7.00 -22.30 23.46
CA ALA A 78 6.60 -21.48 22.32
C ALA A 78 7.27 -20.09 22.39
N ILE A 79 7.18 -19.41 23.54
CA ILE A 79 7.78 -18.09 23.75
C ILE A 79 9.31 -18.14 23.59
N ALA A 80 9.98 -19.16 24.13
CA ALA A 80 11.43 -19.32 23.97
C ALA A 80 11.83 -19.46 22.49
N ALA A 81 11.11 -20.26 21.71
CA ALA A 81 11.38 -20.44 20.29
C ALA A 81 11.06 -19.18 19.47
N GLN A 82 9.93 -18.52 19.74
CA GLN A 82 9.56 -17.25 19.09
C GLN A 82 10.63 -16.18 19.36
N LYS A 83 11.09 -16.06 20.62
CA LYS A 83 12.14 -15.12 21.03
C LYS A 83 13.45 -15.40 20.30
N MET A 84 13.89 -16.66 20.25
CA MET A 84 15.11 -17.05 19.54
C MET A 84 15.04 -16.68 18.05
N VAL A 85 13.91 -16.95 17.39
CA VAL A 85 13.71 -16.63 15.97
C VAL A 85 13.78 -15.12 15.73
N ILE A 86 13.04 -14.32 16.49
CA ILE A 86 13.02 -12.86 16.31
C ILE A 86 14.37 -12.23 16.65
N ASP A 87 15.06 -12.73 17.67
CA ASP A 87 16.40 -12.26 18.04
C ASP A 87 17.42 -12.55 16.92
N LEU A 88 17.40 -13.75 16.33
CA LEU A 88 18.23 -14.06 15.15
C LEU A 88 17.93 -13.16 13.96
N GLN A 89 16.65 -12.85 13.69
CA GLN A 89 16.28 -11.93 12.61
C GLN A 89 16.81 -10.52 12.85
N LEU A 90 16.72 -10.03 14.08
CA LEU A 90 17.29 -8.75 14.52
C LEU A 90 18.82 -8.74 14.49
N SER A 91 19.48 -9.85 14.76
CA SER A 91 20.93 -9.93 14.65
C SER A 91 21.39 -9.92 13.20
N SER A 92 20.63 -10.56 12.29
CA SER A 92 21.06 -10.80 10.91
C SER A 92 21.05 -9.59 9.96
N GLY A 93 20.60 -8.41 10.38
CA GLY A 93 20.46 -7.25 9.49
C GLY A 93 20.74 -5.92 10.19
N GLU A 94 20.81 -4.85 9.41
CA GLU A 94 21.04 -3.50 9.92
C GLU A 94 19.72 -2.87 10.37
N HIS A 95 19.28 -3.23 11.58
CA HIS A 95 18.01 -2.76 12.14
C HIS A 95 18.18 -1.44 12.91
N ASP A 96 18.54 -0.40 12.16
CA ASP A 96 18.72 0.99 12.57
C ASP A 96 17.38 1.71 12.86
N CYS A 97 16.57 1.13 13.76
CA CYS A 97 15.15 1.49 13.92
C CYS A 97 14.90 3.01 14.09
N LEU A 98 15.81 3.77 14.69
CA LEU A 98 15.66 5.22 14.86
C LEU A 98 15.78 6.00 13.55
N SER A 99 16.58 5.58 12.58
CA SER A 99 16.69 6.20 11.25
C SER A 99 15.70 5.62 10.25
N CYS A 100 15.30 4.35 10.42
CA CYS A 100 14.42 3.65 9.48
C CYS A 100 13.06 4.33 9.22
N GLN A 101 12.64 4.35 7.95
CA GLN A 101 11.38 4.94 7.49
C GLN A 101 10.14 4.20 8.01
N ARG A 102 10.22 2.88 8.28
CA ARG A 102 9.14 2.09 8.88
C ARG A 102 9.12 2.10 10.41
N ASN A 103 9.89 2.95 11.08
CA ASN A 103 9.82 3.07 12.53
C ASN A 103 8.38 3.37 12.99
N GLY A 104 7.87 2.58 13.93
CA GLY A 104 6.49 2.65 14.41
C GLY A 104 5.46 1.90 13.57
N ASP A 105 5.85 1.36 12.41
CA ASP A 105 4.99 0.57 11.50
C ASP A 105 5.79 -0.61 10.90
N CYS A 106 6.59 -1.28 11.75
CA CYS A 106 7.47 -2.40 11.40
C CYS A 106 7.09 -3.64 12.21
N GLU A 107 6.70 -4.73 11.55
CA GLU A 107 6.24 -5.96 12.23
C GLU A 107 7.37 -6.63 13.03
N LEU A 108 8.63 -6.47 12.60
CA LEU A 108 9.78 -6.98 13.35
C LEU A 108 9.97 -6.22 14.67
N GLN A 109 9.79 -4.89 14.64
CA GLN A 109 9.84 -4.05 15.84
C GLN A 109 8.72 -4.45 16.81
N THR A 110 7.49 -4.64 16.31
CA THR A 110 6.35 -5.08 17.12
C THR A 110 6.58 -6.46 17.74
N ALA A 111 7.09 -7.43 16.97
CA ALA A 111 7.39 -8.77 17.47
C ALA A 111 8.49 -8.75 18.54
N ALA A 112 9.55 -7.96 18.34
CA ALA A 112 10.64 -7.81 19.30
C ALA A 112 10.16 -7.19 20.62
N HIS A 113 9.34 -6.14 20.53
CA HIS A 113 8.72 -5.50 21.68
C HIS A 113 7.83 -6.47 22.45
N PHE A 114 6.95 -7.19 21.75
CA PHE A 114 6.05 -8.19 22.35
C PHE A 114 6.80 -9.29 23.11
N LEU A 115 7.95 -9.75 22.60
CA LEU A 115 8.76 -10.80 23.21
C LEU A 115 9.78 -10.28 24.24
N GLY A 116 9.80 -8.98 24.50
CA GLY A 116 10.72 -8.36 25.45
C GLY A 116 12.20 -8.45 25.05
N ILE A 117 12.50 -8.45 23.75
CA ILE A 117 13.87 -8.42 23.23
C ILE A 117 14.36 -6.97 23.30
N LYS A 118 15.43 -6.72 24.06
CA LYS A 118 15.97 -5.36 24.29
C LYS A 118 17.08 -4.98 23.31
N LYS A 119 17.89 -5.96 22.92
CA LYS A 119 18.99 -5.81 21.98
C LYS A 119 19.21 -7.14 21.25
N PRO A 120 19.74 -7.13 20.02
CA PRO A 120 20.18 -8.35 19.36
C PRO A 120 21.25 -9.06 20.19
N SER A 121 21.12 -10.38 20.36
CA SER A 121 22.02 -11.16 21.21
C SER A 121 23.25 -11.69 20.47
N TYR A 122 23.20 -11.76 19.14
CA TYR A 122 24.25 -12.32 18.30
C TYR A 122 24.96 -11.24 17.49
N ASP A 123 26.28 -11.32 17.44
CA ASP A 123 27.12 -10.61 16.49
C ASP A 123 27.37 -11.52 15.29
N VAL A 124 26.82 -11.16 14.14
CA VAL A 124 26.88 -11.94 12.90
C VAL A 124 27.65 -11.21 11.80
N GLY A 125 28.40 -10.15 12.16
CA GLY A 125 29.17 -9.33 11.24
C GLY A 125 28.31 -8.36 10.41
N GLU A 126 28.98 -7.37 9.81
CA GLU A 126 28.33 -6.39 8.93
C GLU A 126 27.96 -7.02 7.58
N ARG A 127 26.78 -6.68 7.07
CA ARG A 127 26.37 -7.02 5.69
C ARG A 127 26.82 -5.92 4.74
N HIS A 128 27.23 -6.31 3.54
CA HIS A 128 27.77 -5.39 2.54
C HIS A 128 26.76 -4.36 2.02
N CYS A 129 27.28 -3.19 1.66
CA CYS A 129 26.57 -2.03 1.13
C CYS A 129 25.91 -2.24 -0.24
N ASP A 130 26.29 -3.29 -0.98
CA ASP A 130 25.79 -3.59 -2.33
C ASP A 130 24.30 -3.99 -2.37
N LEU A 131 23.66 -4.09 -1.20
CA LEU A 131 22.25 -4.43 -1.06
C LEU A 131 21.31 -3.21 -1.08
N TYR A 132 21.86 -2.00 -1.13
CA TYR A 132 21.11 -0.75 -1.16
C TYR A 132 20.92 -0.24 -2.60
N ASP A 133 19.68 -0.26 -3.07
CA ASP A 133 19.29 0.08 -4.44
C ASP A 133 18.25 1.21 -4.46
N THR A 134 18.62 2.31 -5.13
CA THR A 134 17.78 3.51 -5.33
C THR A 134 17.52 3.83 -6.80
N SER A 135 17.85 2.89 -7.70
CA SER A 135 17.69 3.02 -9.16
C SER A 135 16.24 3.23 -9.60
N SER A 136 15.28 2.70 -8.83
CA SER A 136 13.85 2.93 -9.06
C SER A 136 13.45 4.37 -8.69
N GLU A 137 12.59 4.97 -9.52
CA GLU A 137 12.07 6.32 -9.30
C GLU A 137 11.15 6.42 -8.08
N SER A 138 10.50 5.31 -7.69
CA SER A 138 9.42 5.34 -6.70
C SER A 138 9.71 4.52 -5.44
N ILE A 139 10.58 3.52 -5.53
CA ILE A 139 10.81 2.53 -4.45
C ILE A 139 12.30 2.51 -4.12
N ILE A 140 12.61 2.46 -2.83
CA ILE A 140 13.95 2.19 -2.33
C ILE A 140 13.98 0.75 -1.84
N LYS A 141 14.99 -0.01 -2.28
CA LYS A 141 15.25 -1.38 -1.85
C LYS A 141 16.50 -1.39 -0.99
N ASP A 142 16.31 -1.61 0.30
CA ASP A 142 17.40 -1.75 1.27
C ASP A 142 17.46 -3.20 1.76
N GLY A 143 18.30 -4.00 1.11
CA GLY A 143 18.42 -5.42 1.41
C GLY A 143 19.07 -5.71 2.78
N THR A 144 19.76 -4.75 3.40
CA THR A 144 20.36 -4.96 4.74
C THR A 144 19.29 -5.10 5.82
N LYS A 145 18.08 -4.56 5.57
CA LYS A 145 16.88 -4.64 6.44
C LYS A 145 15.95 -5.81 6.11
N CYS A 146 16.32 -6.66 5.16
CA CYS A 146 15.48 -7.77 4.71
C CYS A 146 15.54 -8.96 5.66
N VAL A 147 14.36 -9.42 6.10
CA VAL A 147 14.18 -10.64 6.93
C VAL A 147 13.88 -11.90 6.10
N LYS A 148 14.09 -11.84 4.78
CA LYS A 148 13.95 -12.97 3.84
C LYS A 148 12.59 -13.69 3.95
N CYS A 149 11.54 -12.92 4.19
CA CYS A 149 10.21 -13.46 4.46
C CYS A 149 9.46 -13.95 3.21
N ASN A 150 9.97 -13.64 2.01
CA ASN A 150 9.39 -13.96 0.71
C ASN A 150 8.08 -13.22 0.33
N ARG A 151 7.51 -12.39 1.21
CA ARG A 151 6.24 -11.69 0.90
C ARG A 151 6.31 -10.86 -0.38
N CYS A 152 7.42 -10.15 -0.61
CA CYS A 152 7.61 -9.33 -1.81
C CYS A 152 7.63 -10.17 -3.10
N VAL A 153 8.31 -11.32 -3.07
CA VAL A 153 8.38 -12.29 -4.17
C VAL A 153 7.00 -12.87 -4.45
N ASP A 154 6.30 -13.35 -3.41
CA ASP A 154 4.96 -13.92 -3.55
C ASP A 154 3.96 -12.88 -4.06
N ALA A 155 4.05 -11.63 -3.59
CA ALA A 155 3.23 -10.54 -4.11
C ALA A 155 3.55 -10.22 -5.58
N CYS A 156 4.83 -10.20 -5.96
CA CYS A 156 5.24 -9.94 -7.34
C CYS A 156 4.76 -11.03 -8.31
N ASN A 157 4.88 -12.29 -7.90
CA ASN A 157 4.75 -13.42 -8.81
C ASN A 157 3.32 -13.98 -8.81
N HIS A 158 2.61 -13.94 -7.67
CA HIS A 158 1.27 -14.54 -7.57
C HIS A 158 0.15 -13.51 -7.46
N VAL A 159 0.40 -12.31 -6.92
CA VAL A 159 -0.64 -11.26 -6.79
C VAL A 159 -0.68 -10.38 -8.04
N VAL A 160 0.45 -9.79 -8.43
CA VAL A 160 0.52 -8.93 -9.62
C VAL A 160 0.98 -9.66 -10.88
N MET A 161 1.51 -10.88 -10.76
CA MET A 161 1.93 -11.75 -11.87
C MET A 161 2.94 -11.08 -12.82
N HIS A 162 3.89 -10.33 -12.25
CA HIS A 162 4.99 -9.75 -13.04
C HIS A 162 6.25 -10.63 -13.06
N GLU A 163 6.43 -11.51 -12.08
CA GLU A 163 7.53 -12.49 -12.03
C GLU A 163 8.95 -11.88 -12.08
N VAL A 164 9.11 -10.68 -11.51
CA VAL A 164 10.39 -9.94 -11.53
C VAL A 164 11.25 -10.23 -10.30
N LEU A 165 10.63 -10.48 -9.15
CA LEU A 165 11.35 -10.67 -7.90
C LEU A 165 11.53 -12.16 -7.61
N ASP A 166 12.74 -12.53 -7.16
CA ASP A 166 13.03 -13.86 -6.64
C ASP A 166 14.04 -13.81 -5.48
N MET A 167 14.26 -14.94 -4.82
CA MET A 167 15.32 -15.15 -3.84
C MET A 167 16.57 -15.73 -4.54
N GLY A 168 17.54 -14.87 -4.82
CA GLY A 168 18.86 -15.27 -5.30
C GLY A 168 19.75 -15.82 -4.19
N GLU A 169 20.87 -16.42 -4.60
CA GLU A 169 21.88 -17.02 -3.72
C GLU A 169 21.34 -18.17 -2.83
N ARG A 170 22.12 -18.61 -1.82
CA ARG A 170 21.75 -19.71 -0.92
C ARG A 170 22.07 -19.40 0.54
N ALA A 171 21.33 -20.04 1.43
CA ALA A 171 21.56 -20.02 2.88
C ALA A 171 21.73 -18.59 3.44
N HIS A 172 22.88 -18.29 4.06
CA HIS A 172 23.14 -17.00 4.68
C HIS A 172 23.17 -15.85 3.67
N ASP A 173 23.58 -16.12 2.43
CA ASP A 173 23.75 -15.08 1.39
C ASP A 173 22.47 -14.82 0.60
N MET A 174 21.43 -15.62 0.85
CA MET A 174 20.15 -15.50 0.16
C MET A 174 19.60 -14.06 0.22
N ARG A 175 19.25 -13.48 -0.92
CA ARG A 175 18.77 -12.08 -1.00
C ARG A 175 17.66 -11.94 -2.04
N VAL A 176 16.87 -10.88 -1.92
CA VAL A 176 15.86 -10.55 -2.94
C VAL A 176 16.58 -9.91 -4.12
N ILE A 177 16.39 -10.47 -5.30
CA ILE A 177 16.97 -10.01 -6.58
C ILE A 177 15.85 -9.58 -7.54
N CYS A 178 16.17 -8.79 -8.56
CA CYS A 178 15.24 -8.44 -9.65
C CYS A 178 15.78 -9.01 -10.97
N ASP A 179 14.96 -9.75 -11.72
CA ASP A 179 15.40 -10.50 -12.91
C ASP A 179 16.73 -11.26 -12.64
N ASP A 180 17.75 -11.04 -13.45
CA ASP A 180 19.11 -11.61 -13.31
C ASP A 180 19.99 -10.72 -12.40
N ASP A 181 19.51 -10.44 -11.19
CA ASP A 181 20.14 -9.57 -10.17
C ASP A 181 20.47 -8.15 -10.64
N LEU A 182 19.61 -7.60 -11.50
CA LEU A 182 19.69 -6.22 -11.95
C LEU A 182 19.17 -5.23 -10.87
N PRO A 183 19.65 -3.98 -10.87
CA PRO A 183 18.99 -2.91 -10.13
C PRO A 183 17.51 -2.81 -10.50
N MET A 184 16.64 -2.53 -9.51
CA MET A 184 15.19 -2.52 -9.71
C MET A 184 14.73 -1.58 -10.83
N GLY A 185 15.38 -0.42 -10.97
CA GLY A 185 15.08 0.56 -12.02
C GLY A 185 15.51 0.13 -13.43
N GLU A 186 16.44 -0.83 -13.53
CA GLU A 186 16.97 -1.38 -14.79
C GLU A 186 16.32 -2.72 -15.15
N SER A 187 15.66 -3.37 -14.18
CA SER A 187 14.87 -4.59 -14.36
C SER A 187 13.55 -4.36 -15.11
N SER A 188 12.84 -5.44 -15.41
CA SER A 188 11.49 -5.50 -15.95
C SER A 188 10.40 -4.99 -14.98
N CYS A 189 10.76 -4.57 -13.76
CA CYS A 189 9.86 -4.06 -12.75
C CYS A 189 9.03 -2.84 -13.23
N VAL A 190 7.71 -2.99 -13.24
CA VAL A 190 6.80 -1.88 -13.59
C VAL A 190 6.55 -0.90 -12.46
N ARG A 191 7.20 -1.07 -11.30
CA ARG A 191 7.10 -0.19 -10.12
C ARG A 191 5.67 -0.06 -9.58
N CYS A 192 4.90 -1.15 -9.57
CA CYS A 192 3.55 -1.15 -9.01
C CYS A 192 3.52 -0.89 -7.50
N GLY A 193 4.62 -1.18 -6.79
CA GLY A 193 4.76 -0.96 -5.34
C GLY A 193 4.01 -1.97 -4.48
N GLU A 194 3.65 -3.14 -5.02
CA GLU A 194 2.99 -4.19 -4.23
C GLU A 194 3.96 -4.82 -3.22
N CYS A 195 5.20 -5.07 -3.63
CA CYS A 195 6.28 -5.54 -2.78
C CYS A 195 6.54 -4.61 -1.58
N MET A 196 6.45 -3.30 -1.79
CA MET A 196 6.57 -2.26 -0.76
C MET A 196 5.44 -2.35 0.27
N GLN A 197 4.19 -2.50 -0.18
CA GLN A 197 3.04 -2.56 0.73
C GLN A 197 3.10 -3.79 1.63
N VAL A 198 3.48 -4.96 1.10
CA VAL A 198 3.52 -6.22 1.87
C VAL A 198 4.79 -6.39 2.71
N CYS A 199 5.80 -5.54 2.53
CA CYS A 199 7.09 -5.66 3.23
C CYS A 199 6.90 -5.40 4.74
N PRO A 200 7.24 -6.37 5.63
CA PRO A 200 7.05 -6.23 7.07
C PRO A 200 8.09 -5.32 7.75
N THR A 201 9.16 -4.98 7.03
CA THR A 201 10.32 -4.21 7.54
C THR A 201 10.61 -3.01 6.64
N GLY A 202 11.67 -2.25 6.98
CA GLY A 202 12.14 -1.11 6.18
C GLY A 202 12.88 -1.47 4.89
N ALA A 203 12.82 -2.73 4.42
CA ALA A 203 13.59 -3.16 3.27
C ALA A 203 13.05 -2.66 1.92
N LEU A 204 11.75 -2.35 1.84
CA LEU A 204 11.11 -1.78 0.65
C LEU A 204 10.23 -0.63 1.08
N VAL A 205 10.61 0.60 0.72
CA VAL A 205 9.90 1.81 1.15
C VAL A 205 9.68 2.79 0.00
N SER A 206 8.70 3.68 0.17
CA SER A 206 8.42 4.73 -0.82
C SER A 206 9.50 5.80 -0.77
N LYS A 207 10.13 6.08 -1.92
CA LYS A 207 11.09 7.17 -2.08
C LYS A 207 10.46 8.54 -1.80
N ALA A 208 9.15 8.66 -2.06
CA ALA A 208 8.41 9.88 -1.78
C ALA A 208 8.26 10.16 -0.28
N ALA A 209 8.37 9.16 0.59
CA ALA A 209 8.19 9.27 2.04
C ALA A 209 9.52 9.39 2.80
N GLU A 210 10.60 8.86 2.23
CA GLU A 210 11.93 8.83 2.86
C GLU A 210 12.35 10.20 3.37
N GLY A 211 12.68 10.27 4.67
CA GLY A 211 13.18 11.48 5.32
C GLY A 211 12.15 12.60 5.49
N LYS A 212 10.93 12.44 4.99
CA LYS A 212 9.89 13.48 5.06
C LYS A 212 8.96 13.31 6.26
N ALA A 213 8.74 12.09 6.73
CA ALA A 213 7.76 11.79 7.76
C ALA A 213 8.07 10.53 8.54
N ARG A 214 7.69 10.49 9.81
CA ARG A 214 7.54 9.25 10.58
C ARG A 214 6.15 8.66 10.39
N SER A 215 6.03 7.34 10.61
CA SER A 215 4.78 6.60 10.40
C SER A 215 3.59 7.19 11.15
N TRP A 216 3.80 7.72 12.37
CA TRP A 216 2.76 8.36 13.19
C TRP A 216 2.40 9.79 12.78
N GLU A 217 3.20 10.44 11.93
CA GLU A 217 2.87 11.76 11.35
C GLU A 217 2.04 11.62 10.06
N LEU A 218 1.97 10.41 9.49
CA LEU A 218 1.28 10.14 8.24
C LEU A 218 -0.21 9.95 8.48
N LYS A 219 -1.03 10.66 7.70
CA LYS A 219 -2.48 10.47 7.68
C LYS A 219 -2.87 9.64 6.46
N LYS A 220 -3.61 8.55 6.69
CA LYS A 220 -4.24 7.72 5.66
C LYS A 220 -5.70 8.16 5.50
N THR A 221 -6.12 8.48 4.27
CA THR A 221 -7.51 8.83 3.97
C THR A 221 -8.03 7.96 2.83
N ARG A 222 -9.11 7.21 3.09
CA ARG A 222 -9.76 6.33 2.11
C ARG A 222 -10.44 7.16 1.02
N THR A 223 -10.20 6.81 -0.24
CA THR A 223 -10.85 7.40 -1.42
C THR A 223 -10.78 6.43 -2.61
N ILE A 224 -11.21 6.89 -3.78
CA ILE A 224 -11.21 6.15 -5.05
C ILE A 224 -10.11 6.69 -5.97
N CYS A 225 -9.43 5.79 -6.66
CA CYS A 225 -8.42 6.11 -7.66
C CYS A 225 -9.02 6.86 -8.88
N PRO A 226 -8.53 8.06 -9.23
CA PRO A 226 -9.13 8.90 -10.29
C PRO A 226 -8.60 8.60 -11.70
N TYR A 227 -8.04 7.41 -11.94
CA TYR A 227 -7.32 7.08 -13.18
C TYR A 227 -8.12 6.29 -14.20
N CYS A 228 -8.37 5.01 -13.95
CA CYS A 228 -9.04 4.13 -14.89
C CYS A 228 -10.40 3.72 -14.34
N GLY A 229 -11.23 3.08 -15.16
CA GLY A 229 -12.59 2.68 -14.79
C GLY A 229 -12.73 1.57 -13.75
N VAL A 230 -11.62 1.04 -13.20
CA VAL A 230 -11.67 -0.03 -12.18
C VAL A 230 -12.22 0.47 -10.85
N GLY A 231 -12.02 1.75 -10.51
CA GLY A 231 -12.47 2.30 -9.23
C GLY A 231 -11.73 1.71 -8.02
N CYS A 232 -10.41 1.49 -8.15
CA CYS A 232 -9.59 0.97 -7.05
C CYS A 232 -9.78 1.83 -5.78
N ASN A 233 -10.04 1.16 -4.66
CA ASN A 233 -10.09 1.80 -3.35
C ASN A 233 -8.66 2.00 -2.83
N ILE A 234 -8.33 3.24 -2.51
CA ILE A 234 -6.99 3.65 -2.12
C ILE A 234 -7.01 4.38 -0.78
N ASP A 235 -5.99 4.14 0.03
CA ASP A 235 -5.67 4.94 1.20
C ASP A 235 -4.56 5.91 0.82
N VAL A 236 -4.93 7.17 0.58
CA VAL A 236 -3.96 8.22 0.22
C VAL A 236 -3.19 8.62 1.47
N VAL A 237 -1.86 8.50 1.40
CA VAL A 237 -0.95 8.83 2.48
C VAL A 237 -0.51 10.28 2.32
N THR A 238 -0.78 11.09 3.35
CA THR A 238 -0.51 12.53 3.34
C THR A 238 0.31 12.97 4.55
N LYS A 239 1.09 14.03 4.36
CA LYS A 239 1.72 14.83 5.43
C LYS A 239 1.50 16.30 5.15
N ASP A 240 1.05 17.07 6.15
CA ASP A 240 0.83 18.52 6.03
C ASP A 240 -0.03 18.90 4.80
N GLY A 241 -1.06 18.11 4.52
CA GLY A 241 -1.95 18.31 3.36
C GLY A 241 -1.36 17.96 2.00
N LYS A 242 -0.09 17.51 1.92
CA LYS A 242 0.55 17.05 0.68
C LYS A 242 0.45 15.54 0.54
N ILE A 243 0.09 15.10 -0.66
CA ILE A 243 0.06 13.68 -1.01
C ILE A 243 1.48 13.16 -1.20
N LEU A 244 1.82 12.02 -0.58
CA LEU A 244 3.11 11.36 -0.74
C LEU A 244 2.99 10.14 -1.68
N TYR A 245 2.05 9.23 -1.41
CA TYR A 245 1.78 8.02 -2.19
C TYR A 245 0.41 7.44 -1.80
N GLY A 246 -0.06 6.44 -2.53
CA GLY A 246 -1.28 5.69 -2.25
C GLY A 246 -1.00 4.25 -1.85
N LEU A 247 -1.69 3.75 -0.83
CA LEU A 247 -1.76 2.34 -0.50
C LEU A 247 -3.07 1.75 -0.99
N GLY A 248 -3.07 0.48 -1.37
CA GLY A 248 -4.34 -0.18 -1.64
C GLY A 248 -5.00 -0.54 -0.32
N ALA A 249 -6.29 -0.31 -0.26
CA ALA A 249 -7.11 -0.55 0.91
C ALA A 249 -7.01 -1.99 1.44
N GLU A 250 -6.66 -2.16 2.71
CA GLU A 250 -6.55 -3.49 3.35
C GLU A 250 -7.80 -3.89 4.15
N GLU A 251 -8.56 -2.90 4.64
CA GLU A 251 -9.82 -3.16 5.32
C GLU A 251 -10.87 -3.68 4.33
N ASN A 252 -11.46 -4.84 4.63
CA ASN A 252 -12.44 -5.56 3.79
C ASN A 252 -11.98 -5.73 2.34
N TRP A 253 -10.67 -5.89 2.14
CA TRP A 253 -10.06 -5.86 0.81
C TRP A 253 -10.69 -6.83 -0.19
N GLN A 254 -11.15 -8.01 0.26
CA GLN A 254 -11.78 -9.02 -0.60
C GLN A 254 -13.04 -8.53 -1.31
N GLU A 255 -13.73 -7.54 -0.75
CA GLU A 255 -14.96 -6.96 -1.31
C GLU A 255 -14.66 -5.78 -2.24
N LEU A 256 -13.42 -5.29 -2.26
CA LEU A 256 -13.03 -4.13 -3.02
C LEU A 256 -12.64 -4.52 -4.46
N PRO A 257 -12.92 -3.67 -5.47
CA PRO A 257 -12.63 -3.99 -6.87
C PRO A 257 -11.18 -4.37 -7.16
N ASN A 258 -10.25 -3.84 -6.35
CA ASN A 258 -8.81 -4.01 -6.52
C ASN A 258 -8.18 -4.98 -5.52
N GLN A 259 -8.94 -5.57 -4.61
CA GLN A 259 -8.42 -6.53 -3.63
C GLN A 259 -7.14 -6.06 -2.89
N GLY A 260 -7.08 -4.76 -2.59
CA GLY A 260 -5.95 -4.10 -1.94
C GLY A 260 -4.70 -3.87 -2.80
N SER A 261 -4.68 -4.28 -4.06
CA SER A 261 -3.56 -4.05 -4.98
C SER A 261 -3.73 -2.74 -5.75
N LEU A 262 -2.62 -2.14 -6.22
CA LEU A 262 -2.65 -0.96 -7.10
C LEU A 262 -1.61 -1.06 -8.20
N CYS A 263 -1.89 -0.36 -9.31
CA CYS A 263 -0.88 -0.06 -10.32
C CYS A 263 -0.06 1.19 -9.92
N VAL A 264 1.04 1.42 -10.65
CA VAL A 264 1.93 2.57 -10.46
C VAL A 264 1.20 3.93 -10.42
N LYS A 265 0.15 4.10 -11.23
CA LYS A 265 -0.62 5.36 -11.28
C LYS A 265 -1.33 5.65 -9.95
N GLY A 266 -2.06 4.67 -9.42
CA GLY A 266 -2.76 4.82 -8.14
C GLY A 266 -1.82 4.87 -6.94
N ARG A 267 -0.66 4.19 -7.04
CA ARG A 267 0.32 4.12 -5.95
C ARG A 267 1.22 5.35 -5.87
N PHE A 268 1.73 5.85 -6.99
CA PHE A 268 2.74 6.91 -7.01
C PHE A 268 2.37 8.12 -7.88
N GLY A 269 1.37 8.01 -8.76
CA GLY A 269 1.06 9.06 -9.74
C GLY A 269 0.28 10.27 -9.21
N LEU A 270 -0.05 10.34 -7.92
CA LEU A 270 -0.92 11.39 -7.37
C LEU A 270 -0.19 12.71 -7.03
N ASP A 271 1.09 12.81 -7.36
CA ASP A 271 1.97 13.94 -7.05
C ASP A 271 1.64 15.22 -7.83
N TYR A 272 0.95 15.11 -8.99
CA TYR A 272 0.51 16.28 -9.78
C TYR A 272 -0.35 17.27 -8.99
N VAL A 273 -1.02 16.82 -7.92
CA VAL A 273 -1.81 17.67 -7.01
C VAL A 273 -0.92 18.71 -6.30
N ASN A 274 0.34 18.35 -6.06
CA ASN A 274 1.37 19.19 -5.44
C ASN A 274 2.21 19.96 -6.45
N SER A 275 1.94 19.82 -7.76
CA SER A 275 2.75 20.47 -8.79
C SER A 275 2.69 21.99 -8.66
N PRO A 276 3.83 22.71 -8.73
CA PRO A 276 3.83 24.17 -8.76
C PRO A 276 3.14 24.74 -10.02
N LYS A 277 2.92 23.91 -11.05
CA LYS A 277 2.19 24.27 -12.27
C LYS A 277 0.66 24.17 -12.13
N ARG A 278 0.15 23.73 -10.97
CA ARG A 278 -1.29 23.62 -10.73
C ARG A 278 -1.92 25.02 -10.72
N LEU A 279 -2.99 25.20 -11.48
CA LEU A 279 -3.76 26.44 -11.46
C LEU A 279 -4.45 26.60 -10.11
N THR A 280 -4.18 27.70 -9.42
CA THR A 280 -4.75 28.05 -8.10
C THR A 280 -5.66 29.27 -8.15
N LYS A 281 -5.68 29.99 -9.28
CA LYS A 281 -6.51 31.18 -9.51
C LYS A 281 -7.14 31.15 -10.89
N PRO A 282 -8.32 31.78 -11.07
CA PRO A 282 -8.91 31.99 -12.39
C PRO A 282 -8.02 32.86 -13.29
N LEU A 283 -8.04 32.59 -14.59
CA LEU A 283 -7.31 33.34 -15.61
C LEU A 283 -8.28 33.80 -16.71
N VAL A 284 -8.17 35.05 -17.17
CA VAL A 284 -8.94 35.59 -18.30
C VAL A 284 -7.98 36.10 -19.37
N ARG A 285 -8.33 35.87 -20.64
CA ARG A 285 -7.50 36.33 -21.77
C ARG A 285 -7.72 37.82 -22.03
N LYS A 286 -6.65 38.62 -21.87
CA LYS A 286 -6.61 40.05 -22.19
C LYS A 286 -5.47 40.30 -23.17
N ASN A 287 -5.75 40.97 -24.28
CA ASN A 287 -4.75 41.26 -25.34
C ASN A 287 -3.95 40.02 -25.79
N GLY A 288 -4.63 38.88 -25.93
CA GLY A 288 -4.03 37.62 -26.35
C GLY A 288 -3.35 36.80 -25.23
N GLN A 289 -3.16 37.34 -24.03
CA GLN A 289 -2.47 36.65 -22.93
C GLN A 289 -3.41 36.30 -21.77
N LEU A 290 -3.17 35.18 -21.09
CA LEU A 290 -3.91 34.80 -19.89
C LEU A 290 -3.38 35.59 -18.68
N VAL A 291 -4.28 36.26 -17.97
CA VAL A 291 -3.96 37.10 -16.82
C VAL A 291 -4.75 36.62 -15.60
N GLU A 292 -4.10 36.52 -14.44
CA GLU A 292 -4.77 36.18 -13.18
C GLU A 292 -5.86 37.20 -12.83
N THR A 293 -6.98 36.70 -12.31
CA THR A 293 -8.16 37.52 -11.98
C THR A 293 -8.96 36.91 -10.81
N THR A 294 -10.03 37.60 -10.40
CA THR A 294 -10.97 37.13 -9.38
C THR A 294 -12.03 36.21 -9.98
N TRP A 295 -12.74 35.48 -9.12
CA TRP A 295 -13.85 34.64 -9.54
C TRP A 295 -15.01 35.46 -10.14
N GLU A 296 -15.30 36.64 -9.58
CA GLU A 296 -16.36 37.52 -10.06
C GLU A 296 -16.09 37.99 -11.50
N GLU A 297 -14.87 38.47 -11.76
CA GLU A 297 -14.48 38.92 -13.09
C GLU A 297 -14.44 37.75 -14.09
N ALA A 298 -13.86 36.61 -13.70
CA ALA A 298 -13.81 35.42 -14.55
C ALA A 298 -15.20 34.90 -14.93
N MET A 299 -16.11 34.80 -13.95
CA MET A 299 -17.48 34.35 -14.18
C MET A 299 -18.29 35.35 -15.01
N ALA A 300 -18.13 36.66 -14.76
CA ALA A 300 -18.77 37.70 -15.56
C ALA A 300 -18.29 37.67 -17.02
N ALA A 301 -16.99 37.52 -17.25
CA ALA A 301 -16.41 37.41 -18.59
C ALA A 301 -16.94 36.16 -19.32
N ALA A 302 -16.96 35.00 -18.66
CA ALA A 302 -17.50 33.76 -19.22
C ALA A 302 -19.00 33.88 -19.57
N ALA A 303 -19.80 34.44 -18.66
CA ALA A 303 -21.24 34.63 -18.87
C ALA A 303 -21.52 35.62 -20.02
N ALA A 304 -20.79 36.74 -20.08
CA ALA A 304 -20.92 37.73 -21.15
C ALA A 304 -20.60 37.12 -22.52
N GLY A 305 -19.52 36.33 -22.61
CA GLY A 305 -19.15 35.62 -23.84
C GLY A 305 -20.20 34.62 -24.30
N LEU A 306 -20.70 33.78 -23.38
CA LEU A 306 -21.75 32.80 -23.68
C LEU A 306 -23.05 33.50 -24.11
N LYS A 307 -23.47 34.54 -23.40
CA LYS A 307 -24.69 35.30 -23.73
C LYS A 307 -24.60 35.92 -25.12
N LYS A 308 -23.47 36.52 -25.47
CA LYS A 308 -23.25 37.09 -26.81
C LYS A 308 -23.48 36.05 -27.91
N VAL A 309 -22.91 34.86 -27.78
CA VAL A 309 -23.08 33.78 -28.77
C VAL A 309 -24.54 33.28 -28.81
N LEU A 310 -25.20 33.19 -27.65
CA LEU A 310 -26.61 32.85 -27.57
C LEU A 310 -27.49 33.85 -28.32
N ASP A 311 -27.26 35.14 -28.13
CA ASP A 311 -28.04 36.22 -28.75
C ASP A 311 -27.78 36.31 -30.27
N GLU A 312 -26.53 36.09 -30.72
CA GLU A 312 -26.13 36.22 -32.13
C GLU A 312 -26.35 34.96 -32.98
N ASN A 313 -26.15 33.76 -32.43
CA ASN A 313 -26.11 32.50 -33.19
C ASN A 313 -27.06 31.42 -32.66
N GLY A 314 -27.69 31.65 -31.50
CA GLY A 314 -28.61 30.73 -30.86
C GLY A 314 -27.95 29.52 -30.16
N PRO A 315 -28.74 28.72 -29.42
CA PRO A 315 -28.24 27.65 -28.55
C PRO A 315 -27.37 26.59 -29.23
N ARG A 316 -27.64 26.26 -30.50
CA ARG A 316 -26.92 25.20 -31.22
C ARG A 316 -25.49 25.58 -31.60
N ALA A 317 -25.10 26.84 -31.46
CA ALA A 317 -23.73 27.30 -31.64
C ALA A 317 -22.83 27.04 -30.43
N ILE A 318 -23.41 26.67 -29.27
CA ILE A 318 -22.67 26.38 -28.05
C ILE A 318 -22.59 24.87 -27.85
N GLY A 319 -21.40 24.41 -27.46
CA GLY A 319 -21.14 23.03 -27.03
C GLY A 319 -20.46 23.00 -25.67
N CYS A 320 -20.75 21.98 -24.87
CA CYS A 320 -20.11 21.74 -23.58
C CYS A 320 -19.35 20.41 -23.62
N LEU A 321 -18.11 20.42 -23.16
CA LEU A 321 -17.31 19.20 -23.01
C LEU A 321 -17.03 18.99 -21.52
N SER A 322 -17.56 17.90 -20.97
CA SER A 322 -17.35 17.48 -19.59
C SER A 322 -16.19 16.47 -19.49
N SER A 323 -15.91 15.95 -18.29
CA SER A 323 -14.74 15.10 -18.03
C SER A 323 -15.11 13.78 -17.38
N ALA A 324 -14.48 12.69 -17.84
CA ALA A 324 -14.55 11.40 -17.16
C ALA A 324 -13.72 11.36 -15.85
N LYS A 325 -12.90 12.39 -15.58
CA LYS A 325 -12.16 12.51 -14.31
C LYS A 325 -12.94 13.24 -13.20
N THR A 326 -14.01 13.94 -13.55
CA THR A 326 -14.85 14.65 -12.58
C THR A 326 -15.91 13.73 -12.02
N SER A 327 -16.58 14.18 -10.94
CA SER A 327 -17.64 13.40 -10.32
C SER A 327 -18.89 13.29 -11.21
N ASN A 328 -19.76 12.34 -10.90
CA ASN A 328 -21.04 12.22 -11.59
C ASN A 328 -21.94 13.43 -11.31
N GLU A 329 -21.79 14.03 -10.12
CA GLU A 329 -22.45 15.25 -9.68
C GLU A 329 -22.00 16.45 -10.53
N ASP A 330 -20.71 16.60 -10.80
CA ASP A 330 -20.17 17.65 -11.69
C ASP A 330 -20.68 17.46 -13.13
N ASN A 331 -20.67 16.22 -13.61
CA ASN A 331 -21.15 15.89 -14.95
C ASN A 331 -22.67 16.14 -15.07
N TYR A 332 -23.44 15.82 -14.03
CA TYR A 332 -24.86 16.15 -13.94
C TYR A 332 -25.09 17.65 -13.93
N ALA A 333 -24.30 18.41 -13.15
CA ALA A 333 -24.37 19.87 -13.12
C ALA A 333 -24.06 20.48 -14.50
N MET A 334 -23.03 19.99 -15.19
CA MET A 334 -22.71 20.42 -16.56
C MET A 334 -23.86 20.11 -17.52
N MET A 335 -24.44 18.91 -17.47
CA MET A 335 -25.59 18.54 -18.30
C MET A 335 -26.81 19.44 -18.03
N ARG A 336 -27.11 19.72 -16.75
CA ARG A 336 -28.19 20.62 -16.34
C ARG A 336 -27.93 22.05 -16.81
N PHE A 337 -26.69 22.52 -16.77
CA PHE A 337 -26.31 23.83 -17.29
C PHE A 337 -26.50 23.90 -18.81
N SER A 338 -25.99 22.92 -19.57
CA SER A 338 -26.12 22.88 -21.04
C SER A 338 -27.58 22.85 -21.49
N ARG A 339 -28.38 21.93 -20.96
CA ARG A 339 -29.79 21.75 -21.39
C ARG A 339 -30.74 22.77 -20.77
N GLY A 340 -30.52 23.09 -19.49
CA GLY A 340 -31.42 23.94 -18.71
C GLY A 340 -31.18 25.42 -18.93
N VAL A 341 -29.92 25.86 -18.95
CA VAL A 341 -29.53 27.29 -19.04
C VAL A 341 -29.22 27.66 -20.48
N LEU A 342 -28.29 26.94 -21.12
CA LEU A 342 -27.85 27.24 -22.48
C LEU A 342 -28.85 26.76 -23.56
N LYS A 343 -29.84 25.95 -23.18
CA LYS A 343 -30.87 25.37 -24.07
C LYS A 343 -30.29 24.59 -25.26
N THR A 344 -29.15 23.94 -25.06
CA THR A 344 -28.49 23.12 -26.08
C THR A 344 -28.39 21.66 -25.64
N ASN A 345 -28.48 20.74 -26.61
CA ASN A 345 -28.19 19.33 -26.41
C ASN A 345 -26.76 18.96 -26.82
N ASN A 346 -25.96 19.93 -27.26
CA ASN A 346 -24.57 19.73 -27.62
C ASN A 346 -23.72 19.63 -26.34
N ILE A 347 -23.75 18.46 -25.71
CA ILE A 347 -22.88 18.12 -24.60
C ILE A 347 -22.26 16.76 -24.87
N ASP A 348 -20.97 16.67 -24.61
CA ASP A 348 -20.22 15.42 -24.70
C ASP A 348 -19.19 15.36 -23.54
N HIS A 349 -18.46 14.27 -23.45
CA HIS A 349 -17.36 14.09 -22.50
C HIS A 349 -16.25 13.24 -23.13
N CYS A 350 -15.05 13.25 -22.54
CA CYS A 350 -14.04 12.29 -22.93
C CYS A 350 -14.45 10.85 -22.55
N ALA A 351 -14.48 9.93 -23.51
CA ALA A 351 -14.73 8.50 -23.26
C ALA A 351 -13.43 7.67 -23.05
N ARG A 352 -12.25 8.32 -23.11
CA ARG A 352 -10.94 7.67 -22.97
C ARG A 352 -10.05 8.43 -21.99
N LEU A 353 -9.35 7.67 -21.16
CA LEU A 353 -8.26 8.11 -20.29
C LEU A 353 -6.97 7.35 -20.60
#